data_AF-A0A963JVU0-F1
#
_entry.id   AF-A0A963JVU0-F1
#
_cell.length_a   1.000
_cell.length_b   1.000
_cell.length_c   1.000
_cell.angle_alpha   90.00
_cell.angle_beta   90.00
_cell.angle_gamma   90.00
#
_symmetry.space_group_name_H-M   'P 1'
#
loop_
_entity.id
_entity.type
_entity.pdbx_description
1 polymer ?
#
loop_
_entity_poly.entity_id
_entity_poly.type
_entity_poly.pdbx_seq_one_letter_code
_entity_poly.pdbx_strand_id
1 'polypeptide(L)'
;IALIEELTGKRPTGYVAPWWEVSTNSVDILLKNGIKYDHSLMHRDFEPYYVRVGDEWTKIDYAKPAETWMKPFTRGKATKLVEIPASWYLDDLPPMMFIKGFPNSHGYVSPRHLGETWQETFDWVYRKHDYAVFAMTIHPDVSGRPQVLNMLEDLIAHMLKHPGVRFTTLDTVADDFMRRTPPPKG
;
A
#
# COMPACT_ATOMS: atom_id res chain seq x y z
N ILE A 1 1.60 15.30 -12.40
CA ILE A 1 1.43 16.51 -11.56
C ILE A 1 0.56 17.54 -12.26
N ALA A 2 1.03 18.14 -13.37
CA ALA A 2 0.30 19.20 -14.08
C ALA A 2 -1.17 18.84 -14.38
N LEU A 3 -1.45 17.64 -14.90
CA LEU A 3 -2.81 17.19 -15.19
C LEU A 3 -3.74 17.18 -13.97
N ILE A 4 -3.25 16.77 -12.80
CA ILE A 4 -4.06 16.73 -11.57
C ILE A 4 -4.25 18.15 -11.03
N GLU A 5 -3.21 18.98 -11.11
CA GLU A 5 -3.25 20.37 -10.66
C GLU A 5 -4.22 21.21 -11.51
N GLU A 6 -4.22 21.01 -12.83
CA GLU A 6 -5.18 21.64 -13.75
C GLU A 6 -6.62 21.22 -13.45
N LEU A 7 -6.85 19.93 -13.22
CA LEU A 7 -8.18 19.39 -12.96
C LEU A 7 -8.74 19.81 -11.59
N THR A 8 -7.91 19.82 -10.56
CA THR A 8 -8.35 19.94 -9.15
C THR A 8 -8.02 21.29 -8.51
N GLY A 9 -7.18 22.10 -9.16
CA GLY A 9 -6.62 23.33 -8.60
C GLY A 9 -5.58 23.09 -7.50
N LYS A 10 -5.20 21.83 -7.23
CA LYS A 10 -4.25 21.45 -6.17
C LYS A 10 -3.23 20.46 -6.69
N ARG A 11 -1.97 20.62 -6.24
CA ARG A 11 -0.91 19.64 -6.52
C ARG A 11 -1.20 18.33 -5.79
N PRO A 12 -1.01 17.16 -6.44
CA PRO A 12 -1.12 15.89 -5.77
C PRO A 12 -0.02 15.75 -4.71
N THR A 13 -0.38 15.20 -3.56
CA THR A 13 0.52 14.92 -2.44
C THR A 13 0.81 13.44 -2.29
N GLY A 14 0.01 12.57 -2.91
CA GLY A 14 0.16 11.12 -2.90
C GLY A 14 0.59 10.56 -4.26
N TYR A 15 1.23 9.40 -4.22
CA TYR A 15 1.57 8.60 -5.39
C TYR A 15 1.25 7.13 -5.16
N VAL A 16 0.95 6.43 -6.26
CA VAL A 16 0.89 4.97 -6.33
C VAL A 16 1.63 4.58 -7.60
N ALA A 17 2.66 3.75 -7.46
CA ALA A 17 3.37 3.16 -8.57
C ALA A 17 2.45 2.21 -9.34
N PRO A 18 2.33 2.34 -10.68
CA PRO A 18 1.56 1.40 -11.48
C PRO A 18 2.05 -0.03 -11.22
N TRP A 19 1.12 -0.92 -10.90
CA TRP A 19 1.40 -2.32 -10.59
C TRP A 19 2.37 -2.53 -9.39
N TRP A 20 2.47 -1.53 -8.50
CA TRP A 20 3.31 -1.53 -7.30
C TRP A 20 4.79 -1.79 -7.54
N GLU A 21 5.29 -1.45 -8.72
CA GLU A 21 6.71 -1.56 -9.06
C GLU A 21 7.40 -0.20 -8.89
N VAL A 22 8.27 -0.10 -7.89
CA VAL A 22 9.11 1.07 -7.65
C VAL A 22 10.53 0.85 -8.15
N SER A 23 11.14 1.90 -8.71
CA SER A 23 12.54 1.88 -9.11
C SER A 23 13.45 2.43 -8.00
N THR A 24 14.76 2.19 -8.12
CA THR A 24 15.77 2.77 -7.22
C THR A 24 15.73 4.30 -7.17
N ASN A 25 15.24 4.95 -8.23
CA ASN A 25 15.19 6.40 -8.36
C ASN A 25 13.81 6.99 -8.04
N SER A 26 12.79 6.15 -7.82
CA SER A 26 11.41 6.60 -7.65
C SER A 26 11.27 7.52 -6.44
N VAL A 27 11.83 7.13 -5.29
CA VAL A 27 11.76 7.92 -4.04
C VAL A 27 12.35 9.32 -4.21
N ASP A 28 13.52 9.44 -4.85
CA ASP A 28 14.17 10.72 -5.09
C ASP A 28 13.35 11.62 -6.02
N ILE A 29 12.75 11.03 -7.06
CA ILE A 29 11.86 11.75 -7.99
C ILE A 29 10.62 12.25 -7.25
N LEU A 30 10.00 11.41 -6.42
CA LEU A 30 8.80 11.77 -5.65
C LEU A 30 9.10 12.93 -4.69
N LEU A 31 10.18 12.82 -3.92
CA LEU A 31 10.61 13.87 -2.99
C LEU A 31 10.95 15.18 -3.71
N LYS A 32 11.70 15.13 -4.81
CA LYS A 32 12.04 16.32 -5.61
C LYS A 32 10.80 17.06 -6.13
N ASN A 33 9.70 16.34 -6.34
CA ASN A 33 8.45 16.92 -6.83
C ASN A 33 7.46 17.31 -5.73
N GLY A 34 7.84 17.16 -4.45
CA GLY A 34 7.02 17.51 -3.30
C GLY A 34 5.92 16.51 -2.98
N ILE A 35 6.04 15.25 -3.44
CA ILE A 35 5.14 14.17 -3.04
C ILE A 35 5.40 13.85 -1.56
N LYS A 36 4.31 13.79 -0.79
CA LYS A 36 4.28 13.64 0.66
C LYS A 36 4.28 12.17 1.06
N TYR A 37 3.53 11.35 0.33
CA TYR A 37 3.41 9.93 0.62
C TYR A 37 3.33 9.05 -0.63
N ASP A 38 3.72 7.80 -0.47
CA ASP A 38 3.57 6.70 -1.42
C ASP A 38 2.67 5.60 -0.83
N HIS A 39 2.03 4.82 -1.71
CA HIS A 39 1.21 3.66 -1.37
C HIS A 39 1.49 2.55 -2.37
N SER A 40 2.67 1.95 -2.27
CA SER A 40 3.18 0.94 -3.20
C SER A 40 4.16 -0.05 -2.57
N LEU A 41 4.78 0.32 -1.45
CA LEU A 41 5.74 -0.51 -0.75
C LEU A 41 5.08 -1.33 0.36
N MET A 42 5.69 -2.47 0.69
CA MET A 42 5.11 -3.49 1.57
C MET A 42 6.02 -3.83 2.77
N HIS A 43 6.81 -2.89 3.29
CA HIS A 43 7.71 -3.18 4.42
C HIS A 43 6.98 -3.35 5.77
N ARG A 44 5.71 -2.92 5.85
CA ARG A 44 4.80 -3.03 7.00
C ARG A 44 3.39 -3.26 6.48
N ASP A 45 2.47 -3.65 7.36
CA ASP A 45 1.09 -3.96 6.97
C ASP A 45 0.12 -2.81 7.29
N PHE A 46 -0.05 -2.48 8.58
CA PHE A 46 -1.09 -1.55 9.06
C PHE A 46 -0.52 -0.28 9.73
N GLU A 47 0.77 -0.05 9.58
CA GLU A 47 1.46 1.10 10.17
C GLU A 47 2.22 1.86 9.09
N PRO A 48 1.95 3.17 8.90
CA PRO A 48 2.78 4.01 8.05
C PRO A 48 4.23 4.10 8.56
N TYR A 49 5.17 4.35 7.67
CA TYR A 49 6.59 4.49 8.02
C TYR A 49 7.34 5.39 7.03
N TYR A 50 8.55 5.81 7.38
CA TYR A 50 9.42 6.55 6.47
C TYR A 50 10.21 5.59 5.58
N VAL A 51 10.10 5.75 4.26
CA VAL A 51 10.76 4.90 3.26
C VAL A 51 12.27 5.02 3.35
N ARG A 52 12.99 3.88 3.25
CA ARG A 52 14.45 3.86 3.13
C ARG A 52 14.89 3.85 1.68
N VAL A 53 16.03 4.49 1.41
CA VAL A 53 16.76 4.41 0.13
C VAL A 53 18.16 3.86 0.36
N GLY A 54 18.71 3.18 -0.64
CA GLY A 54 20.03 2.51 -0.55
C GLY A 54 20.00 1.18 0.22
N ASP A 55 18.85 0.52 0.25
CA ASP A 55 18.76 -0.88 0.69
C ASP A 55 19.48 -1.78 -0.34
N GLU A 56 20.34 -2.69 0.13
CA GLU A 56 21.19 -3.53 -0.72
C GLU A 56 21.12 -5.02 -0.34
N TRP A 57 21.19 -5.89 -1.34
CA TRP A 57 21.30 -7.34 -1.16
C TRP A 57 22.23 -7.97 -2.21
N THR A 58 22.83 -9.09 -1.84
CA THR A 58 23.64 -9.88 -2.77
C THR A 58 22.77 -10.98 -3.39
N LYS A 59 22.61 -10.96 -4.71
CA LYS A 59 21.88 -12.01 -5.44
C LYS A 59 22.68 -13.30 -5.42
N ILE A 60 21.96 -14.43 -5.38
CA ILE A 60 22.56 -15.76 -5.52
C ILE A 60 23.22 -15.87 -6.89
N ASP A 61 24.46 -16.32 -6.91
CA ASP A 61 25.23 -16.61 -8.13
C ASP A 61 25.76 -18.04 -8.02
N TYR A 62 25.07 -18.98 -8.68
CA TYR A 62 25.41 -20.41 -8.62
C TYR A 62 26.73 -20.76 -9.31
N ALA A 63 27.32 -19.84 -10.06
CA ALA A 63 28.65 -20.03 -10.64
C ALA A 63 29.79 -19.74 -9.65
N LYS A 64 29.48 -19.24 -8.44
CA LYS A 64 30.46 -18.84 -7.44
C LYS A 64 30.28 -19.59 -6.11
N PRO A 65 31.35 -19.71 -5.29
CA PRO A 65 31.24 -20.26 -3.94
C PRO A 65 30.17 -19.54 -3.11
N ALA A 66 29.45 -20.29 -2.26
CA ALA A 66 28.30 -19.78 -1.51
C ALA A 66 28.62 -18.54 -0.64
N GLU A 67 29.83 -18.50 -0.06
CA GLU A 67 30.34 -17.36 0.72
C GLU A 67 30.29 -16.02 -0.02
N THR A 68 30.27 -16.03 -1.36
CA THR A 68 30.21 -14.81 -2.16
C THR A 68 28.85 -14.11 -2.08
N TRP A 69 27.77 -14.86 -1.84
CA TRP A 69 26.39 -14.36 -1.79
C TRP A 69 25.63 -14.65 -0.50
N MET A 70 26.16 -15.50 0.40
CA MET A 70 25.65 -15.67 1.77
C MET A 70 25.98 -14.46 2.66
N LYS A 71 25.45 -13.30 2.29
CA LYS A 71 25.61 -12.02 3.00
C LYS A 71 24.26 -11.51 3.46
N PRO A 72 24.19 -10.86 4.63
CA PRO A 72 22.95 -10.27 5.09
C PRO A 72 22.51 -9.11 4.20
N PHE A 73 21.22 -8.84 4.22
CA PHE A 73 20.64 -7.61 3.68
C PHE A 73 21.20 -6.38 4.43
N THR A 74 21.56 -5.34 3.68
CA THR A 74 22.06 -4.08 4.25
C THR A 74 20.96 -3.02 4.14
N ARG A 75 20.56 -2.47 5.28
CA ARG A 75 19.57 -1.38 5.35
C ARG A 75 20.24 -0.06 4.98
N GLY A 76 19.59 0.67 4.08
CA GLY A 76 19.91 2.04 3.72
C GLY A 76 19.39 3.06 4.73
N LYS A 77 19.17 4.29 4.26
CA LYS A 77 18.80 5.43 5.11
C LYS A 77 17.34 5.82 4.93
N ALA A 78 16.67 6.12 6.04
CA ALA A 78 15.32 6.64 6.00
C ALA A 78 15.27 8.03 5.34
N THR A 79 14.20 8.28 4.59
CA THR A 79 13.90 9.55 3.92
C THR A 79 12.74 10.26 4.62
N LYS A 80 12.23 11.32 4.01
CA LYS A 80 11.02 12.03 4.47
C LYS A 80 9.74 11.56 3.77
N LEU A 81 9.84 10.63 2.82
CA LEU A 81 8.67 10.07 2.13
C LEU A 81 7.96 9.11 3.08
N VAL A 82 6.68 9.39 3.34
CA VAL A 82 5.82 8.49 4.13
C VAL A 82 5.31 7.39 3.23
N GLU A 83 5.47 6.13 3.62
CA GLU A 83 4.70 5.03 3.05
C GLU A 83 3.42 4.84 3.85
N ILE A 84 2.29 4.73 3.16
CA ILE A 84 1.09 4.09 3.67
C ILE A 84 0.99 2.74 2.95
N PRO A 85 1.25 1.60 3.61
CA PRO A 85 1.60 0.39 2.89
C PRO A 85 0.53 -0.10 1.92
N ALA A 86 0.98 -0.54 0.74
CA ALA A 86 0.19 -1.40 -0.12
C ALA A 86 0.13 -2.82 0.44
N SER A 87 -0.90 -3.59 0.07
CA SER A 87 -1.02 -5.00 0.46
C SER A 87 -1.78 -5.79 -0.58
N TRP A 88 -1.16 -6.85 -1.12
CA TRP A 88 -1.83 -7.81 -2.00
C TRP A 88 -3.03 -8.50 -1.34
N TYR A 89 -3.08 -8.54 -0.01
CA TYR A 89 -4.20 -9.10 0.73
C TYR A 89 -5.37 -8.13 0.89
N LEU A 90 -5.18 -6.85 0.54
CA LEU A 90 -6.20 -5.80 0.55
C LEU A 90 -6.33 -5.13 -0.84
N ASP A 91 -6.18 -5.92 -1.91
CA ASP A 91 -6.34 -5.52 -3.31
C ASP A 91 -7.43 -6.35 -3.99
N ASP A 92 -8.39 -5.68 -4.64
CA ASP A 92 -9.51 -6.33 -5.33
C ASP A 92 -9.10 -6.93 -6.69
N LEU A 93 -8.07 -6.40 -7.33
CA LEU A 93 -7.81 -6.65 -8.75
C LEU A 93 -7.27 -8.06 -9.02
N PRO A 94 -6.15 -8.51 -8.44
CA PRO A 94 -5.60 -9.83 -8.73
C PRO A 94 -6.59 -10.99 -8.52
N PRO A 95 -7.37 -11.07 -7.42
CA PRO A 95 -8.28 -12.21 -7.22
C PRO A 95 -9.51 -12.19 -8.13
N MET A 96 -10.02 -11.00 -8.51
CA MET A 96 -11.34 -10.84 -9.13
C MET A 96 -11.34 -10.28 -10.56
N MET A 97 -10.18 -9.89 -11.11
CA MET A 97 -10.05 -9.53 -12.53
C MET A 97 -9.45 -10.68 -13.35
N PHE A 98 -10.19 -11.16 -14.35
CA PHE A 98 -9.66 -12.11 -15.32
C PHE A 98 -8.92 -11.39 -16.46
N ILE A 99 -7.63 -11.70 -16.65
CA ILE A 99 -6.76 -11.10 -17.65
C ILE A 99 -6.10 -12.19 -18.50
N LYS A 100 -6.62 -12.41 -19.72
CA LYS A 100 -6.20 -13.49 -20.63
C LYS A 100 -4.70 -13.56 -20.93
N GLY A 101 -4.02 -12.40 -20.93
CA GLY A 101 -2.60 -12.28 -21.28
C GLY A 101 -1.63 -12.61 -20.14
N PHE A 102 -2.13 -12.83 -18.91
CA PHE A 102 -1.29 -13.07 -17.75
C PHE A 102 -1.42 -14.51 -17.28
N PRO A 103 -0.33 -15.31 -17.24
CA PRO A 103 -0.39 -16.71 -16.84
C PRO A 103 -0.82 -16.90 -15.38
N ASN A 104 -0.56 -15.91 -14.52
CA ASN A 104 -0.97 -15.91 -13.11
C ASN A 104 -2.34 -15.25 -12.88
N SER A 105 -3.15 -15.07 -13.94
CA SER A 105 -4.47 -14.47 -13.81
C SER A 105 -5.40 -15.35 -12.97
N HIS A 106 -6.08 -14.73 -12.01
CA HIS A 106 -7.29 -15.29 -11.41
C HIS A 106 -8.53 -14.69 -12.10
N GLY A 107 -9.47 -14.12 -11.33
CA GLY A 107 -10.70 -13.51 -11.86
C GLY A 107 -11.99 -14.19 -11.44
N TYR A 108 -11.90 -15.29 -10.71
CA TYR A 108 -13.05 -16.11 -10.30
C TYR A 108 -13.11 -16.38 -8.80
N VAL A 109 -12.26 -15.72 -8.01
CA VAL A 109 -12.35 -15.78 -6.55
C VAL A 109 -13.66 -15.13 -6.12
N SER A 110 -14.38 -15.79 -5.20
CA SER A 110 -15.67 -15.31 -4.72
C SER A 110 -15.50 -13.98 -3.96
N PRO A 111 -16.30 -12.94 -4.26
CA PRO A 111 -16.28 -11.71 -3.48
C PRO A 111 -16.70 -11.95 -2.02
N ARG A 112 -17.53 -12.95 -1.73
CA ARG A 112 -17.86 -13.29 -0.33
C ARG A 112 -16.62 -13.73 0.45
N HIS A 113 -15.79 -14.57 -0.17
CA HIS A 113 -14.58 -15.07 0.46
C HIS A 113 -13.52 -13.97 0.66
N LEU A 114 -13.38 -13.08 -0.34
CA LEU A 114 -12.49 -11.93 -0.20
C LEU A 114 -12.99 -10.97 0.89
N GLY A 115 -14.29 -10.68 0.91
CA GLY A 115 -14.91 -9.86 1.96
C GLY A 115 -14.73 -10.42 3.36
N GLU A 116 -14.93 -11.73 3.55
CA GLU A 116 -14.66 -12.44 4.80
C GLU A 116 -13.19 -12.28 5.22
N THR A 117 -12.25 -12.48 4.29
CA THR A 117 -10.81 -12.32 4.56
C THR A 117 -10.48 -10.89 5.00
N TRP A 118 -11.04 -9.88 4.32
CA TRP A 118 -10.83 -8.47 4.67
C TRP A 118 -11.45 -8.12 6.02
N GLN A 119 -12.63 -8.66 6.32
CA GLN A 119 -13.29 -8.49 7.61
C GLN A 119 -12.48 -9.12 8.74
N GLU A 120 -12.00 -10.36 8.58
CA GLU A 120 -11.16 -11.05 9.58
C GLU A 120 -9.85 -10.30 9.83
N THR A 121 -9.26 -9.76 8.76
CA THR A 121 -8.05 -8.93 8.85
C THR A 121 -8.34 -7.67 9.67
N PHE A 122 -9.43 -6.96 9.37
CA PHE A 122 -9.86 -5.80 10.14
C PHE A 122 -10.11 -6.14 11.61
N ASP A 123 -10.83 -7.23 11.90
CA ASP A 123 -11.13 -7.66 13.27
C ASP A 123 -9.87 -8.01 14.07
N TRP A 124 -8.87 -8.61 13.41
CA TRP A 124 -7.58 -8.85 14.04
C TRP A 124 -6.86 -7.53 14.35
N VAL A 125 -6.78 -6.61 13.38
CA VAL A 125 -6.12 -5.31 13.57
C VAL A 125 -6.78 -4.53 14.69
N TYR A 126 -8.11 -4.44 14.67
CA TYR A 126 -8.89 -3.72 15.68
C TYR A 126 -8.68 -4.25 17.10
N ARG A 127 -8.52 -5.58 17.27
CA ARG A 127 -8.25 -6.18 18.58
C ARG A 127 -6.80 -6.01 19.05
N LYS A 128 -5.85 -5.78 18.13
CA LYS A 128 -4.41 -5.84 18.42
C LYS A 128 -3.73 -4.48 18.43
N HIS A 129 -4.33 -3.46 17.83
CA HIS A 129 -3.72 -2.15 17.66
C HIS A 129 -4.66 -1.04 18.13
N ASP A 130 -4.16 -0.15 19.00
CA ASP A 130 -4.85 1.09 19.37
C ASP A 130 -4.75 2.17 18.27
N TYR A 131 -3.75 2.05 17.40
CA TYR A 131 -3.55 2.88 16.23
C TYR A 131 -3.11 2.01 15.05
N ALA A 132 -3.90 2.06 13.98
CA ALA A 132 -3.61 1.36 12.73
C ALA A 132 -4.24 2.10 11.55
N VAL A 133 -3.69 1.87 10.36
CA VAL A 133 -4.22 2.31 9.09
C VAL A 133 -4.61 1.08 8.28
N PHE A 134 -5.91 0.93 8.03
CA PHE A 134 -6.45 -0.13 7.18
C PHE A 134 -6.73 0.45 5.78
N ALA A 135 -5.73 0.44 4.91
CA ALA A 135 -5.82 0.98 3.56
C ALA A 135 -6.18 -0.14 2.57
N MET A 136 -7.38 -0.07 1.98
CA MET A 136 -7.82 -0.99 0.93
C MET A 136 -7.56 -0.37 -0.45
N THR A 137 -7.02 -1.17 -1.37
CA THR A 137 -6.86 -0.81 -2.77
C THR A 137 -8.00 -1.41 -3.56
N ILE A 138 -8.74 -0.55 -4.26
CA ILE A 138 -9.87 -0.96 -5.09
C ILE A 138 -9.78 -0.31 -6.46
N HIS A 139 -10.35 -0.98 -7.46
CA HIS A 139 -10.37 -0.50 -8.82
C HIS A 139 -11.80 -0.44 -9.33
N PRO A 140 -12.24 0.65 -10.01
CA PRO A 140 -13.59 0.71 -10.58
C PRO A 140 -13.85 -0.43 -11.57
N ASP A 141 -12.80 -0.97 -12.20
CA ASP A 141 -12.81 -2.13 -13.08
C ASP A 141 -13.40 -3.40 -12.42
N VAL A 142 -13.21 -3.54 -11.10
CA VAL A 142 -13.61 -4.70 -10.30
C VAL A 142 -14.64 -4.30 -9.24
N SER A 143 -14.31 -3.36 -8.36
CA SER A 143 -15.21 -2.88 -7.30
C SER A 143 -16.42 -2.09 -7.80
N GLY A 144 -16.49 -1.76 -9.09
CA GLY A 144 -17.72 -1.27 -9.73
C GLY A 144 -18.72 -2.36 -10.09
N ARG A 145 -18.40 -3.65 -9.92
CA ARG A 145 -19.27 -4.78 -10.27
C ARG A 145 -20.29 -5.07 -9.16
N PRO A 146 -21.55 -5.40 -9.46
CA PRO A 146 -22.62 -5.54 -8.45
C PRO A 146 -22.29 -6.48 -7.28
N GLN A 147 -21.68 -7.62 -7.56
CA GLN A 147 -21.32 -8.60 -6.53
C GLN A 147 -20.21 -8.12 -5.59
N VAL A 148 -19.33 -7.22 -6.06
CA VAL A 148 -18.26 -6.61 -5.26
C VAL A 148 -18.77 -5.37 -4.53
N LEU A 149 -19.70 -4.62 -5.13
CA LEU A 149 -20.42 -3.54 -4.44
C LEU A 149 -21.12 -4.06 -3.17
N ASN A 150 -21.86 -5.17 -3.26
CA ASN A 150 -22.49 -5.78 -2.09
C ASN A 150 -21.44 -6.19 -1.02
N MET A 151 -20.30 -6.75 -1.44
CA MET A 151 -19.20 -7.12 -0.53
C MET A 151 -18.66 -5.87 0.21
N LEU A 152 -18.48 -4.76 -0.49
CA LEU A 152 -18.00 -3.51 0.10
C LEU A 152 -19.04 -2.87 1.01
N GLU A 153 -20.33 -2.92 0.67
CA GLU A 153 -21.42 -2.45 1.53
C GLU A 153 -21.41 -3.19 2.88
N ASP A 154 -21.34 -4.52 2.84
CA ASP A 154 -21.29 -5.36 4.04
C ASP A 154 -20.05 -5.05 4.90
N LEU A 155 -18.87 -4.94 4.27
CA LEU A 155 -17.61 -4.64 4.97
C LEU A 155 -17.60 -3.25 5.60
N ILE A 156 -18.06 -2.23 4.88
CA ILE A 156 -18.14 -0.85 5.39
C ILE A 156 -19.15 -0.81 6.56
N ALA A 157 -20.30 -1.46 6.43
CA ALA A 157 -21.30 -1.54 7.48
C ALA A 157 -20.76 -2.26 8.73
N HIS A 158 -19.90 -3.27 8.57
CA HIS A 158 -19.19 -3.90 9.68
C HIS A 158 -18.20 -2.95 10.36
N MET A 159 -17.31 -2.31 9.59
CA MET A 159 -16.30 -1.39 10.14
C MET A 159 -16.94 -0.22 10.91
N LEU A 160 -18.03 0.35 10.41
CA LEU A 160 -18.73 1.48 11.05
C LEU A 160 -19.34 1.14 12.42
N LYS A 161 -19.51 -0.14 12.77
CA LYS A 161 -19.98 -0.56 14.11
C LYS A 161 -18.91 -0.46 15.20
N HIS A 162 -17.65 -0.23 14.83
CA HIS A 162 -16.52 -0.31 15.75
C HIS A 162 -16.11 1.09 16.25
N PRO A 163 -16.18 1.37 17.57
CA PRO A 163 -15.74 2.65 18.13
C PRO A 163 -14.28 2.98 17.78
N GLY A 164 -14.00 4.23 17.44
CA GLY A 164 -12.65 4.69 17.09
C GLY A 164 -12.31 4.56 15.60
N VAL A 165 -13.12 3.86 14.79
CA VAL A 165 -12.95 3.83 13.34
C VAL A 165 -13.27 5.20 12.73
N ARG A 166 -12.40 5.66 11.82
CA ARG A 166 -12.57 6.89 11.06
C ARG A 166 -12.18 6.67 9.60
N PHE A 167 -13.15 6.80 8.70
CA PHE A 167 -12.89 6.86 7.25
C PHE A 167 -12.29 8.22 6.90
N THR A 168 -11.19 8.22 6.15
CA THR A 168 -10.46 9.45 5.79
C THR A 168 -9.63 9.24 4.51
N THR A 169 -8.98 10.30 4.04
CA THR A 169 -8.08 10.22 2.88
C THR A 169 -6.68 9.79 3.31
N LEU A 170 -5.93 9.14 2.41
CA LEU A 170 -4.51 8.83 2.62
C LEU A 170 -3.69 10.09 2.91
N ASP A 171 -4.06 11.23 2.32
CA ASP A 171 -3.43 12.52 2.59
C ASP A 171 -3.55 12.94 4.07
N THR A 172 -4.72 12.72 4.68
CA THR A 172 -4.95 12.98 6.12
C THR A 172 -4.21 11.96 6.99
N VAL A 173 -4.12 10.70 6.55
CA VAL A 173 -3.32 9.67 7.24
C VAL A 173 -1.85 10.08 7.29
N ALA A 174 -1.30 10.52 6.15
CA ALA A 174 0.08 10.98 6.08
C ALA A 174 0.34 12.18 7.01
N ASP A 175 -0.57 13.16 7.05
CA ASP A 175 -0.46 14.30 7.99
C ASP A 175 -0.50 13.88 9.45
N ASP A 176 -1.43 12.98 9.80
CA ASP A 176 -1.52 12.45 11.16
C ASP A 176 -0.27 11.66 11.55
N PHE A 177 0.26 10.83 10.65
CA PHE A 177 1.49 10.08 10.88
C PHE A 177 2.69 11.01 11.11
N MET A 178 2.92 12.01 10.23
CA MET A 178 4.04 12.95 10.38
C MET A 178 3.96 13.77 11.66
N ARG A 179 2.75 14.06 12.14
CA ARG A 179 2.53 14.73 13.44
C ARG A 179 2.86 13.82 14.62
N ARG A 180 2.51 12.52 14.54
CA ARG A 180 2.78 11.52 15.60
C ARG A 180 4.25 11.10 15.63
N THR A 181 4.85 10.99 14.45
CA THR A 181 6.20 10.47 14.24
C THR A 181 6.96 11.49 13.41
N PRO A 182 7.68 12.44 14.03
CA PRO A 182 8.44 13.44 13.29
C PRO A 182 9.47 12.78 12.35
N PRO A 183 9.73 13.38 11.17
CA PRO A 183 10.65 12.81 10.20
C PRO A 183 12.06 12.70 10.76
N PRO A 184 12.86 11.72 10.30
CA PRO A 184 14.24 11.58 10.72
C PRO A 184 15.01 12.88 10.48
N LYS A 185 15.88 13.25 11.44
CA LYS A 185 16.79 14.39 11.29
C LYS A 185 17.83 14.04 10.23
N GLY A 186 17.65 14.61 9.04
CA GLY A 186 18.47 14.40 7.84
C GLY A 186 18.26 15.54 6.86
#